data_AF-T0NCQ4-F1
#
_entry.id   AF-T0NCQ4-F1
#
_cell.length_a   1.000
_cell.length_b   1.000
_cell.length_c   1.000
_cell.angle_alpha   90.00
_cell.angle_beta   90.00
_cell.angle_gamma   90.00
#
_symmetry.space_group_name_H-M   'P 1'
#
loop_
_entity.id
_entity.type
_entity.pdbx_description
1 polymer ?
#
loop_
_entity_poly.entity_id
_entity_poly.type
_entity_poly.pdbx_seq_one_letter_code
_entity_poly.pdbx_strand_id
1 'polypeptide(L)'
;MTPKPITAKGNRSKRRYWIGSDRRYDRYNRSLVNRIEDLMDPSFLMNWRNLLADNNRGKRGHPYRTPNAFITFLAKLRAMYSIPFRSLEGIARIFARITGITAVSYTSIFRRIRKIVPSIPNSQGKPVDCAIDS
;
A
#
# COMPACT_ATOMS: atom_id res chain seq x y z
N MET A 1 34.70 -33.89 -0.03
CA MET A 1 34.46 -32.74 -0.94
C MET A 1 34.55 -31.47 -0.14
N THR A 2 35.61 -30.68 -0.31
CA THR A 2 35.72 -29.36 0.31
C THR A 2 34.94 -28.34 -0.53
N PRO A 3 34.08 -27.50 0.08
CA PRO A 3 33.40 -26.45 -0.66
C PRO A 3 34.43 -25.42 -1.13
N LYS A 4 34.46 -25.15 -2.44
CA LYS A 4 35.32 -24.10 -3.00
C LYS A 4 34.82 -22.72 -2.58
N PRO A 5 35.70 -21.79 -2.18
CA PRO A 5 35.28 -20.43 -1.84
C PRO A 5 34.73 -19.72 -3.08
N ILE A 6 33.66 -18.95 -2.88
CA ILE A 6 33.03 -18.13 -3.91
C ILE A 6 33.95 -16.94 -4.18
N THR A 7 34.85 -17.08 -5.15
CA THR A 7 35.77 -16.02 -5.54
C THR A 7 35.02 -14.86 -6.20
N ALA A 8 35.09 -13.70 -5.53
CA ALA A 8 34.93 -12.32 -5.97
C ALA A 8 33.99 -11.99 -7.15
N LYS A 9 32.86 -11.36 -6.80
CA LYS A 9 32.25 -10.16 -7.43
C LYS A 9 32.56 -9.91 -8.91
N GLY A 10 32.05 -10.77 -9.79
CA GLY A 10 31.72 -10.36 -11.15
C GLY A 10 30.41 -9.57 -11.14
N ASN A 11 30.43 -8.33 -11.62
CA ASN A 11 29.25 -7.48 -11.84
C ASN A 11 28.28 -8.15 -12.85
N ARG A 12 27.53 -9.16 -12.40
CA ARG A 12 26.61 -9.94 -13.26
C ARG A 12 25.38 -9.14 -13.70
N SER A 13 25.13 -7.95 -13.13
CA SER A 13 23.97 -7.12 -13.48
C SER A 13 24.11 -6.39 -14.82
N LYS A 14 25.34 -6.21 -15.35
CA LYS A 14 25.54 -5.40 -16.57
C LYS A 14 25.44 -6.18 -17.88
N ARG A 15 25.46 -7.50 -17.87
CA ARG A 15 25.68 -8.30 -19.09
C ARG A 15 24.42 -8.84 -19.79
N ARG A 16 23.22 -8.41 -19.38
CA ARG A 16 21.94 -8.95 -19.89
C ARG A 16 20.94 -7.90 -20.37
N TYR A 17 21.42 -6.72 -20.77
CA TYR A 17 20.59 -5.74 -21.48
C TYR A 17 21.11 -5.60 -22.91
N TRP A 18 20.26 -5.99 -23.87
CA TRP A 18 20.47 -5.87 -25.30
C TRP A 18 21.03 -4.48 -25.67
N ILE A 19 22.22 -4.45 -26.28
CA ILE A 19 22.85 -3.26 -26.84
C ILE A 19 22.02 -2.87 -28.06
N GLY A 20 21.13 -1.87 -27.93
CA GLY A 20 20.23 -1.44 -29.00
C GLY A 20 18.81 -1.08 -28.55
N SER A 21 18.49 -1.22 -27.26
CA SER A 21 17.18 -0.87 -26.72
C SER A 21 17.22 0.53 -26.08
N ASP A 22 16.61 1.54 -26.71
CA ASP A 22 16.41 2.91 -26.19
C ASP A 22 15.42 2.98 -25.00
N ARG A 23 15.21 1.84 -24.31
CA ARG A 23 14.26 1.69 -23.21
C ARG A 23 14.87 2.23 -21.93
N ARG A 24 14.27 3.31 -21.41
CA ARG A 24 14.63 3.92 -20.12
C ARG A 24 14.11 3.09 -18.94
N TYR A 25 14.68 1.90 -18.74
CA TYR A 25 14.32 1.00 -17.63
C TYR A 25 14.46 1.67 -16.26
N ASP A 26 15.42 2.58 -16.09
CA ASP A 26 15.60 3.31 -14.83
C ASP A 26 14.38 4.16 -14.45
N ARG A 27 13.73 4.78 -15.44
CA ARG A 27 12.51 5.58 -15.22
C ARG A 27 11.34 4.68 -14.84
N TYR A 28 11.18 3.56 -15.55
CA TYR A 28 10.12 2.58 -15.27
C TYR A 28 10.28 1.95 -13.89
N ASN A 29 11.48 1.45 -13.55
CA ASN A 29 11.76 0.86 -12.25
C ASN A 29 11.53 1.86 -11.11
N ARG A 30 11.98 3.12 -11.28
CA ARG A 30 11.69 4.19 -10.32
C ARG A 30 10.20 4.45 -10.19
N SER A 31 9.44 4.41 -11.29
CA SER A 31 7.97 4.57 -11.24
C SER A 31 7.27 3.44 -10.47
N LEU A 32 7.78 2.20 -10.55
CA LEU A 32 7.25 1.07 -9.80
C LEU A 32 7.48 1.24 -8.30
N VAL A 33 8.69 1.67 -7.90
CA VAL A 33 9.02 1.93 -6.49
C VAL A 33 8.15 3.07 -5.96
N ASN A 34 8.12 4.20 -6.67
CA ASN A 34 7.32 5.37 -6.28
C ASN A 34 5.82 5.02 -6.11
N ARG A 35 5.28 4.14 -6.96
CA ARG A 35 3.88 3.70 -6.88
C ARG A 35 3.60 2.95 -5.58
N ILE A 36 4.51 2.07 -5.16
CA ILE A 36 4.34 1.31 -3.92
C ILE A 36 4.56 2.19 -2.70
N GLU A 37 5.55 3.09 -2.73
CA GLU A 37 5.79 4.05 -1.65
C GLU A 37 4.58 4.96 -1.41
N ASP A 38 3.96 5.49 -2.47
CA ASP A 38 2.74 6.32 -2.37
C ASP A 38 1.51 5.51 -1.90
N LEU A 39 1.44 4.23 -2.29
CA LEU A 39 0.36 3.35 -1.85
C LEU A 39 0.48 2.98 -0.37
N MET A 40 1.70 2.68 0.07
CA MET A 40 2.02 2.10 1.37
C MET A 40 2.69 3.10 2.33
N ASP A 41 2.31 4.36 2.28
CA ASP A 41 2.82 5.38 3.21
C ASP A 41 2.52 5.01 4.67
N PRO A 42 3.53 4.73 5.51
CA PRO A 42 3.33 4.35 6.91
C PRO A 42 3.10 5.55 7.84
N SER A 43 3.14 6.80 7.32
CA SER A 43 3.01 8.03 8.12
C SER A 43 1.78 8.06 9.02
N PHE A 44 0.68 7.42 8.60
CA PHE A 44 -0.55 7.34 9.39
C PHE A 44 -0.39 6.57 10.71
N LEU A 45 0.59 5.67 10.82
CA LEU A 45 0.89 4.94 12.05
C LEU A 45 1.47 5.88 13.11
N MET A 46 2.33 6.82 12.71
CA MET A 46 2.92 7.80 13.63
C MET A 46 1.85 8.79 14.14
N ASN A 47 0.94 9.21 13.27
CA ASN A 47 -0.12 10.19 13.59
C ASN A 47 -1.44 9.56 14.05
N TRP A 48 -1.42 8.29 14.47
CA TRP A 48 -2.62 7.51 14.73
C TRP A 48 -3.62 8.17 15.69
N ARG A 49 -3.14 8.68 16.85
CA ARG A 49 -3.99 9.31 17.87
C ARG A 49 -4.67 10.57 17.35
N ASN A 50 -3.93 11.42 16.64
CA ASN A 50 -4.45 12.67 16.10
C ASN A 50 -5.51 12.40 15.03
N LEU A 51 -5.20 11.49 14.09
CA LEU A 51 -6.15 11.06 13.06
C LEU A 51 -7.43 10.45 13.65
N LEU A 52 -7.30 9.65 14.72
CA LEU A 52 -8.44 9.06 15.41
C LEU A 52 -9.30 10.12 16.11
N ALA A 53 -8.66 11.09 16.79
CA ALA A 53 -9.35 12.19 17.45
C ALA A 53 -10.11 13.05 16.42
N ASP A 54 -9.48 13.38 15.29
CA ASP A 54 -10.10 14.17 14.24
C ASP A 54 -11.26 13.43 13.57
N ASN A 55 -11.14 12.12 13.35
CA ASN A 55 -12.25 11.32 12.78
C ASN A 55 -13.43 11.14 13.75
N ASN A 56 -13.20 11.30 15.05
CA ASN A 56 -14.25 11.27 16.06
C ASN A 56 -14.76 12.66 16.43
N ARG A 57 -14.11 13.74 15.97
CA ARG A 57 -14.53 15.11 16.22
C ARG A 57 -15.91 15.36 15.62
N GLY A 58 -16.89 15.71 16.46
CA GLY A 58 -18.27 15.96 16.02
C GLY A 58 -19.04 14.71 15.61
N LYS A 59 -18.49 13.50 15.81
CA LYS A 59 -19.18 12.25 15.49
C LYS A 59 -20.32 12.00 16.49
N ARG A 60 -21.54 11.82 15.97
CA ARG A 60 -22.69 11.35 16.77
C ARG A 60 -22.71 9.81 16.82
N GLY A 61 -22.83 9.24 18.02
CA GLY A 61 -22.87 7.80 18.26
C GLY A 61 -21.53 7.17 18.67
N HIS A 62 -21.40 5.84 18.55
CA HIS A 62 -20.20 5.13 19.05
C HIS A 62 -18.93 5.60 18.32
N PRO A 63 -17.87 6.00 19.05
CA PRO A 63 -16.63 6.48 18.46
C PRO A 63 -15.96 5.39 17.61
N TYR A 64 -15.25 5.82 16.57
CA TYR A 64 -14.33 4.94 15.86
C TYR A 64 -13.18 4.54 16.77
N ARG A 65 -12.75 3.29 16.64
CA ARG A 65 -11.54 2.76 17.30
C ARG A 65 -10.30 2.83 16.42
N THR A 66 -10.51 3.01 15.11
CA THR A 66 -9.45 3.09 14.11
C THR A 66 -9.66 4.26 13.15
N PRO A 67 -8.60 4.97 12.77
CA PRO A 67 -8.69 6.13 11.90
C PRO A 67 -9.07 5.68 10.47
N ASN A 68 -9.67 6.60 9.74
CA ASN A 68 -10.03 6.45 8.33
C ASN A 68 -8.80 6.18 7.48
N ALA A 69 -7.64 6.79 7.81
CA ALA A 69 -6.37 6.56 7.10
C ALA A 69 -5.99 5.07 7.02
N PHE A 70 -6.15 4.33 8.13
CA PHE A 70 -5.90 2.88 8.13
C PHE A 70 -6.90 2.11 7.26
N ILE A 71 -8.17 2.53 7.24
CA ILE A 71 -9.16 1.93 6.35
C ILE A 71 -8.84 2.23 4.89
N THR A 72 -8.39 3.44 4.57
CA THR A 72 -7.94 3.82 3.23
C THR A 72 -6.75 2.99 2.80
N PHE A 73 -5.78 2.72 3.70
CA PHE A 73 -4.68 1.81 3.45
C PHE A 73 -5.17 0.38 3.13
N LEU A 74 -6.09 -0.16 3.92
CA LEU A 74 -6.69 -1.47 3.64
C LEU A 74 -7.49 -1.48 2.32
N ALA A 75 -8.13 -0.37 1.97
CA ALA A 75 -8.85 -0.20 0.70
C ALA A 75 -7.89 -0.21 -0.49
N LYS A 76 -6.76 0.49 -0.38
CA LYS A 76 -5.67 0.50 -1.37
C LYS A 76 -5.11 -0.91 -1.59
N LEU A 77 -4.77 -1.63 -0.51
CA LEU A 77 -4.31 -3.02 -0.58
C LEU A 77 -5.34 -3.93 -1.26
N ARG A 78 -6.62 -3.76 -0.90
CA ARG A 78 -7.71 -4.50 -1.53
C ARG A 78 -7.79 -4.23 -3.03
N ALA A 79 -7.74 -2.97 -3.43
CA ALA A 79 -7.88 -2.58 -4.82
C ALA A 79 -6.73 -3.10 -5.68
N MET A 80 -5.51 -3.14 -5.13
CA MET A 80 -4.32 -3.60 -5.85
C MET A 80 -4.26 -5.12 -6.00
N TYR A 81 -4.57 -5.87 -4.93
CA TYR A 81 -4.36 -7.32 -4.89
C TYR A 81 -5.67 -8.12 -4.90
N SER A 82 -6.81 -7.46 -5.14
CA SER A 82 -8.15 -8.06 -5.14
C SER A 82 -8.45 -8.92 -3.89
N ILE A 83 -7.94 -8.50 -2.73
CA ILE A 83 -7.98 -9.28 -1.48
C ILE A 83 -9.42 -9.38 -0.95
N PRO A 84 -9.92 -10.56 -0.54
CA PRO A 84 -11.22 -10.65 0.10
C PRO A 84 -11.24 -9.93 1.45
N PHE A 85 -12.38 -9.32 1.83
CA PHE A 85 -12.50 -8.55 3.08
C PHE A 85 -12.15 -9.35 4.34
N ARG A 86 -12.34 -10.68 4.30
CA ARG A 86 -11.95 -11.55 5.41
C ARG A 86 -10.44 -11.64 5.59
N SER A 87 -9.66 -11.66 4.50
CA SER A 87 -8.20 -11.64 4.58
C SER A 87 -7.67 -10.27 5.01
N LEU A 88 -8.36 -9.17 4.65
CA LEU A 88 -8.05 -7.84 5.19
C LEU A 88 -8.20 -7.77 6.71
N GLU A 89 -9.18 -8.47 7.29
CA GLU A 89 -9.30 -8.61 8.74
C GLU A 89 -8.08 -9.33 9.34
N GLY A 90 -7.57 -10.37 8.66
CA GLY A 90 -6.33 -11.05 9.04
C GLY A 90 -5.14 -10.10 9.07
N ILE A 91 -4.96 -9.30 8.01
CA ILE A 91 -3.93 -8.26 7.95
C ILE A 91 -4.11 -7.26 9.10
N ALA A 92 -5.33 -6.77 9.32
CA ALA A 92 -5.61 -5.82 10.41
C ALA A 92 -5.30 -6.41 11.80
N ARG A 93 -5.52 -7.72 12.02
CA ARG A 93 -5.14 -8.42 13.26
C ARG A 93 -3.63 -8.52 13.44
N ILE A 94 -2.86 -8.73 12.37
CA ILE A 94 -1.39 -8.73 12.41
C ILE A 94 -0.88 -7.33 12.79
N PHE A 95 -1.41 -6.28 12.14
CA PHE A 95 -1.08 -4.90 12.49
C PHE A 95 -1.41 -4.59 13.96
N ALA A 96 -2.58 -5.01 14.44
CA ALA A 96 -2.98 -4.86 15.83
C ALA A 96 -1.99 -5.51 16.81
N ARG A 97 -1.45 -6.70 16.48
CA ARG A 97 -0.44 -7.37 17.31
C ARG A 97 0.90 -6.62 17.33
N ILE A 98 1.33 -6.07 16.20
CA ILE A 98 2.60 -5.35 16.09
C ILE A 98 2.55 -3.99 16.79
N THR A 99 1.42 -3.30 16.67
CA THR A 99 1.26 -1.90 17.10
C THR A 99 0.54 -1.74 18.44
N GLY A 100 -0.04 -2.82 18.98
CA GLY A 100 -0.88 -2.78 20.19
C GLY A 100 -2.25 -2.12 19.99
N ILE A 101 -2.64 -1.85 18.74
CA ILE A 101 -3.90 -1.18 18.38
C ILE A 101 -5.07 -2.17 18.42
N THR A 102 -6.30 -1.67 18.65
CA THR A 102 -7.51 -2.50 18.58
C THR A 102 -7.75 -3.03 17.16
N ALA A 103 -7.90 -4.36 17.03
CA ALA A 103 -8.24 -4.99 15.76
C ALA A 103 -9.63 -4.56 15.24
N VAL A 104 -9.76 -4.45 13.92
CA VAL A 104 -11.01 -4.07 13.24
C VAL A 104 -11.68 -5.31 12.67
N SER A 105 -13.00 -5.45 12.85
CA SER A 105 -13.77 -6.54 12.23
C SER A 105 -13.94 -6.33 10.72
N TYR A 106 -14.08 -7.42 9.95
CA TYR A 106 -14.35 -7.32 8.51
C TYR A 106 -15.59 -6.46 8.19
N THR A 107 -16.65 -6.56 9.00
CA THR A 107 -17.89 -5.79 8.82
C THR A 107 -17.63 -4.29 8.89
N SER A 108 -16.78 -3.88 9.83
CA SER A 108 -16.40 -2.48 10.03
C SER A 108 -15.54 -1.98 8.87
N ILE A 109 -14.60 -2.80 8.38
CA ILE A 109 -13.78 -2.51 7.20
C ILE A 109 -14.69 -2.34 5.98
N PHE A 110 -15.54 -3.33 5.68
CA PHE A 110 -16.44 -3.34 4.53
C PHE A 110 -17.35 -2.10 4.49
N ARG A 111 -18.01 -1.79 5.60
CA ARG A 111 -18.92 -0.63 5.71
C ARG A 111 -18.21 0.70 5.50
N ARG A 112 -16.96 0.82 5.96
CA ARG A 112 -16.19 2.07 5.82
C ARG A 112 -15.57 2.21 4.44
N ILE A 113 -15.03 1.14 3.85
CA ILE A 113 -14.49 1.16 2.49
C ILE A 113 -15.58 1.57 1.49
N ARG A 114 -16.80 1.05 1.61
CA ARG A 114 -17.93 1.43 0.76
C ARG A 114 -18.33 2.91 0.83
N LYS A 115 -17.92 3.62 1.89
CA LYS A 115 -18.18 5.06 2.06
C LYS A 115 -17.05 5.93 1.51
N ILE A 116 -15.91 5.34 1.13
CA ILE A 116 -14.81 6.09 0.52
C ILE A 116 -15.23 6.41 -0.91
N VAL A 117 -15.48 7.69 -1.18
CA VAL A 117 -15.65 8.20 -2.54
C VAL A 117 -14.25 8.40 -3.12
N PRO A 118 -13.85 7.65 -4.16
CA PRO A 118 -12.54 7.86 -4.78
C PRO A 118 -12.52 9.24 -5.46
N SER A 119 -11.70 10.17 -4.95
CA SER A 119 -11.40 11.40 -5.67
C SER A 119 -10.34 11.09 -6.72
N ILE A 120 -10.72 11.11 -7.98
CA ILE A 120 -9.77 11.01 -9.09
C ILE A 120 -9.04 12.36 -9.13
N PRO A 121 -7.73 12.44 -8.84
CA PRO A 121 -7.01 13.69 -8.98
C PRO A 121 -7.16 14.14 -10.43
N ASN A 122 -7.58 15.40 -10.62
CA ASN A 122 -7.78 15.98 -11.95
C ASN A 122 -6.43 15.94 -12.66
N SER A 123 -6.26 14.97 -13.54
CA SER A 123 -5.04 14.88 -14.31
C SER A 123 -5.03 16.09 -15.23
N GLN A 124 -3.99 16.90 -15.14
CA GLN A 124 -3.77 18.09 -15.97
C GLN A 124 -3.56 17.69 -17.45
N GLY A 125 -4.57 17.10 -18.09
CA GLY A 125 -4.52 16.60 -19.47
C GLY A 125 -3.62 15.38 -19.71
N LYS A 126 -3.08 14.73 -18.68
CA LYS A 126 -2.28 13.50 -18.86
C LYS A 126 -3.19 12.27 -18.74
N PRO A 127 -3.18 11.32 -19.68
CA PRO A 127 -3.92 10.08 -19.48
C PRO A 127 -3.41 9.39 -18.19
N VAL A 128 -4.35 9.06 -17.30
CA VAL A 128 -4.04 8.22 -16.14
C VAL A 128 -4.05 6.80 -16.67
N ASP A 129 -2.86 6.27 -16.98
CA ASP A 129 -2.71 4.91 -17.47
C ASP A 129 -3.00 3.94 -16.30
N CYS A 130 -4.27 3.57 -16.18
CA CYS A 130 -4.69 2.43 -15.38
C CYS A 130 -4.20 1.17 -16.11
N ALA A 131 -3.04 0.62 -15.73
CA ALA A 131 -2.67 -0.70 -16.18
C ALA A 131 -3.69 -1.70 -15.61
N ILE A 132 -4.60 -2.16 -16.48
CA ILE A 132 -5.40 -3.36 -16.24
C ILE A 132 -4.49 -4.51 -16.67
N ASP A 133 -3.75 -5.09 -15.72
CA ASP A 133 -3.11 -6.39 -15.95
C ASP A 133 -4.20 -7.46 -15.82
N SER A 134 -4.33 -8.30 -16.85
CA SER A 134 -5.23 -9.46 -16.92
C SER A 134 -4.79 -10.59 -15.99
#